data_AF-A0A1Q9NZ33-F1
#
_entry.id   AF-A0A1Q9NZ33-F1
#
_cell.length_a   1.000
_cell.length_b   1.000
_cell.length_c   1.000
_cell.angle_alpha   90.00
_cell.angle_beta   90.00
_cell.angle_gamma   90.00
#
_symmetry.space_group_name_H-M   'P 1'
#
loop_
_entity.id
_entity.type
_entity.pdbx_description
1 polymer ?
#
loop_
_entity_poly.entity_id
_entity_poly.type
_entity_poly.pdbx_seq_one_letter_code
_entity_poly.pdbx_strand_id
1 'polypeptide(L)'
;MSEYEFNEKENKQFVDFSLRLLILSATLGAAGFVSIILGLISPFSATDVITGIAFVAIGVSLFLPVQNFKNIISTKGNDMKELMKGFSILNQGFTFVLGATLFLQIMILIGYLLDI
;
A
#
# COMPACT_ATOMS: atom_id res chain seq x y z
N MET A 1 -5.76 34.11 -17.51
CA MET A 1 -5.09 32.79 -17.52
C MET A 1 -5.39 32.17 -16.16
N SER A 2 -6.03 31.01 -16.09
CA SER A 2 -6.14 30.31 -14.82
C SER A 2 -4.72 29.98 -14.37
N GLU A 3 -4.33 30.50 -13.22
CA GLU A 3 -3.10 30.09 -12.56
C GLU A 3 -3.15 28.56 -12.45
N TYR A 4 -2.11 27.88 -12.94
CA TYR A 4 -2.03 26.43 -12.85
C TYR A 4 -2.07 26.06 -11.36
N GLU A 5 -2.90 25.07 -10.97
CA GLU A 5 -3.20 24.82 -9.54
C GLU A 5 -1.97 24.46 -8.72
N PHE A 6 -0.96 23.84 -9.35
CA PHE A 6 0.32 23.51 -8.74
C PHE A 6 1.52 24.01 -9.55
N ASN A 7 2.57 24.44 -8.86
CA ASN A 7 3.84 24.80 -9.50
C ASN A 7 4.67 23.55 -9.88
N GLU A 8 5.72 23.74 -10.68
CA GLU A 8 6.59 22.62 -11.13
C GLU A 8 7.21 21.83 -9.97
N LYS A 9 7.50 22.49 -8.85
CA LYS A 9 8.09 21.86 -7.67
C LYS A 9 7.09 20.92 -6.99
N GLU A 10 5.84 21.35 -6.84
CA GLU A 10 4.74 20.54 -6.30
C GLU A 10 4.41 19.34 -7.20
N ASN A 11 4.36 19.56 -8.52
CA ASN A 11 4.17 18.48 -9.49
C ASN A 11 5.26 17.41 -9.39
N LYS A 12 6.52 17.83 -9.24
CA LYS A 12 7.64 16.90 -9.03
C LYS A 12 7.49 16.10 -7.72
N GLN A 13 6.99 16.72 -6.65
CA GLN A 13 6.73 16.02 -5.39
C GLN A 13 5.67 14.92 -5.55
N PHE A 14 4.61 15.15 -6.34
CA PHE A 14 3.61 14.12 -6.63
C PHE A 14 4.17 12.96 -7.46
N VAL A 15 5.05 13.23 -8.44
CA VAL A 15 5.76 12.16 -9.17
C VAL A 15 6.61 11.35 -8.21
N ASP A 16 7.45 12.01 -7.41
CA ASP A 16 8.37 11.35 -6.50
C ASP A 16 7.62 10.52 -5.46
N PHE A 17 6.50 11.03 -4.94
CA PHE A 17 5.63 10.30 -4.02
C PHE A 17 4.98 9.09 -4.68
N SER A 18 4.46 9.24 -5.90
CA SER A 18 3.89 8.13 -6.69
C SER A 18 4.92 7.02 -6.92
N LEU A 19 6.15 7.39 -7.23
CA LEU A 19 7.24 6.45 -7.47
C LEU A 19 7.63 5.72 -6.18
N ARG A 20 7.72 6.43 -5.06
CA ARG A 20 8.00 5.82 -3.74
C ARG A 20 6.89 4.86 -3.31
N LEU A 21 5.63 5.22 -3.53
CA LEU A 21 4.49 4.33 -3.27
C LEU A 21 4.52 3.08 -4.15
N LEU A 22 4.88 3.24 -5.43
CA LEU A 22 5.03 2.12 -6.37
C LEU A 22 6.14 1.16 -5.92
N ILE A 23 7.31 1.70 -5.55
CA ILE A 23 8.44 0.89 -5.05
C ILE A 23 8.02 0.15 -3.77
N LEU A 24 7.43 0.86 -2.81
CA LEU A 24 6.97 0.25 -1.55
C LEU A 24 5.93 -0.85 -1.80
N SER A 25 4.96 -0.60 -2.68
CA SER A 25 3.96 -1.58 -3.10
C SER A 25 4.62 -2.84 -3.68
N ALA A 26 5.56 -2.69 -4.61
CA ALA A 26 6.27 -3.80 -5.22
C ALA A 26 7.13 -4.58 -4.21
N THR A 27 7.85 -3.88 -3.32
CA THR A 27 8.66 -4.50 -2.27
C THR A 27 7.81 -5.29 -1.29
N LEU A 28 6.67 -4.75 -0.84
CA LEU A 28 5.76 -5.45 0.06
C LEU A 28 5.08 -6.64 -0.63
N GLY A 29 4.68 -6.50 -1.89
CA GLY A 29 4.15 -7.61 -2.68
C GLY A 29 5.15 -8.75 -2.82
N ALA A 30 6.42 -8.43 -3.13
CA ALA A 30 7.50 -9.41 -3.24
C ALA A 30 7.81 -10.09 -1.89
N ALA A 31 7.92 -9.30 -0.81
CA ALA A 31 8.14 -9.83 0.53
C ALA A 31 6.99 -10.75 0.98
N GLY A 32 5.75 -10.36 0.67
CA GLY A 32 4.57 -11.19 0.95
C GLY A 32 4.60 -12.52 0.19
N PHE A 33 4.96 -12.49 -1.09
CA PHE A 33 5.12 -13.71 -1.89
C PHE A 33 6.20 -14.64 -1.34
N VAL A 34 7.35 -14.08 -0.93
CA VAL A 34 8.43 -14.85 -0.29
C VAL A 34 7.92 -15.50 1.01
N SER A 35 7.22 -14.75 1.86
CA SER A 35 6.65 -15.26 3.11
C SER A 35 5.63 -16.38 2.88
N ILE A 36 4.77 -16.27 1.86
CA ILE A 36 3.85 -17.34 1.48
C ILE A 36 4.63 -18.60 1.09
N ILE A 37 5.65 -18.47 0.24
CA ILE A 37 6.45 -19.61 -0.19
C ILE A 37 7.16 -20.26 1.01
N LEU A 38 7.77 -19.44 1.88
CA LEU A 38 8.43 -19.91 3.10
C LEU A 38 7.46 -20.63 4.05
N GLY A 39 6.23 -20.14 4.17
CA GLY A 39 5.21 -20.80 5.00
C GLY A 39 4.65 -22.09 4.42
N LEU A 40 4.75 -22.28 3.09
CA LEU A 40 4.30 -23.50 2.41
C LEU A 40 5.38 -24.59 2.35
N ILE A 41 6.67 -24.24 2.44
CA ILE A 41 7.76 -25.22 2.49
C ILE A 41 7.87 -25.84 3.88
N SER A 42 8.31 -27.09 3.94
CA SER A 42 8.30 -27.90 5.17
C SER A 42 9.28 -27.38 6.23
N PRO A 43 8.86 -27.23 7.51
CA PRO A 43 7.51 -27.47 8.03
C PRO A 43 6.53 -26.34 7.68
N PHE A 44 5.28 -26.68 7.38
CA PHE A 44 4.22 -25.70 7.10
C PHE A 44 4.04 -24.73 8.28
N SER A 45 4.02 -23.43 7.97
CA SER A 45 3.82 -22.35 8.93
C SER A 45 2.63 -21.49 8.48
N ALA A 46 1.49 -21.70 9.14
CA ALA A 46 0.29 -20.90 8.90
C ALA A 46 0.55 -19.40 9.13
N THR A 47 1.37 -19.08 10.12
CA THR A 47 1.76 -17.71 10.47
C THR A 47 2.47 -17.01 9.30
N ASP A 48 3.42 -17.68 8.64
CA ASP A 48 4.16 -17.10 7.51
C ASP A 48 3.28 -16.95 6.27
N VAL A 49 2.35 -17.89 6.04
CA VAL A 49 1.36 -17.78 4.96
C VAL A 49 0.42 -16.59 5.19
N ILE A 50 -0.16 -16.46 6.38
CA ILE A 50 -1.08 -15.37 6.72
C ILE A 50 -0.35 -14.02 6.65
N THR A 51 0.87 -13.94 7.19
CA THR A 51 1.71 -12.73 7.12
C THR A 51 2.00 -12.36 5.67
N GLY A 52 2.30 -13.34 4.83
CA GLY A 52 2.58 -13.12 3.42
C GLY A 52 1.36 -12.63 2.64
N ILE A 53 0.19 -13.21 2.87
CA ILE A 53 -1.09 -12.74 2.29
C ILE A 53 -1.35 -11.28 2.68
N ALA A 54 -1.14 -10.94 3.96
CA ALA A 54 -1.32 -9.59 4.45
C ALA A 54 -0.36 -8.59 3.78
N PHE A 55 0.93 -8.92 3.64
CA PHE A 55 1.89 -8.07 2.93
C PHE A 55 1.52 -7.87 1.45
N VAL A 56 1.02 -8.91 0.78
CA VAL A 56 0.48 -8.77 -0.59
C VAL A 56 -0.72 -7.81 -0.60
N ALA A 57 -1.67 -7.98 0.31
CA ALA A 57 -2.85 -7.13 0.38
C ALA A 57 -2.50 -5.66 0.67
N ILE A 58 -1.55 -5.41 1.57
CA ILE A 58 -1.00 -4.08 1.85
C ILE A 58 -0.33 -3.53 0.59
N GLY A 59 0.53 -4.31 -0.07
CA GLY A 59 1.19 -3.91 -1.31
C GLY A 59 0.20 -3.48 -2.40
N VAL A 60 -0.86 -4.27 -2.61
CA VAL A 60 -1.95 -3.94 -3.56
C VAL A 60 -2.67 -2.64 -3.15
N SER A 61 -2.98 -2.46 -1.87
CA SER A 61 -3.66 -1.24 -1.39
C SER A 61 -2.86 0.03 -1.67
N LEU A 62 -1.54 -0.03 -1.57
CA LEU A 62 -0.64 1.09 -1.84
C LEU A 62 -0.42 1.35 -3.34
N PHE A 63 -0.70 0.37 -4.20
CA PHE A 63 -0.63 0.53 -5.66
C PHE A 63 -1.80 1.38 -6.19
N LEU A 64 -3.00 1.20 -5.63
CA LEU A 64 -4.22 1.89 -6.07
C LEU A 64 -4.11 3.43 -6.14
N PRO A 65 -3.54 4.15 -5.16
CA PRO A 65 -3.41 5.60 -5.23
C PRO A 65 -2.33 6.08 -6.22
N VAL A 66 -1.37 5.23 -6.64
CA VAL A 66 -0.28 5.60 -7.57
C VAL A 66 -0.82 6.16 -8.88
N GLN A 67 -1.88 5.55 -9.43
CA GLN A 67 -2.48 6.00 -10.67
C GLN A 67 -3.11 7.40 -10.54
N ASN A 68 -3.73 7.70 -9.40
CA ASN A 68 -4.40 8.97 -9.15
C ASN A 68 -3.37 10.10 -8.97
N PHE A 69 -2.27 9.85 -8.26
CA PHE A 69 -1.19 10.83 -8.12
C PHE A 69 -0.46 11.12 -9.45
N LYS A 70 -0.34 10.11 -10.33
CA LYS A 70 0.13 10.34 -11.71
C LYS A 70 -0.84 11.21 -12.52
N ASN A 71 -2.15 11.07 -12.28
CA ASN A 71 -3.19 11.81 -13.01
C ASN A 71 -3.25 13.31 -12.66
N ILE A 72 -2.79 13.71 -11.47
CA ILE A 72 -2.67 15.12 -11.06
C ILE A 72 -1.88 15.93 -12.09
N ILE A 73 -0.85 15.33 -12.68
CA ILE A 73 0.07 16.02 -13.59
C ILE A 73 -0.41 15.96 -15.04
N SER A 74 -1.27 14.99 -15.38
CA SER A 74 -1.77 14.78 -16.73
C SER A 74 -3.11 15.48 -17.02
N THR A 75 -3.85 15.90 -15.99
CA THR A 75 -5.18 16.51 -16.14
C THR A 75 -5.18 17.99 -15.77
N LYS A 76 -4.99 18.88 -16.75
CA LYS A 76 -4.98 20.34 -16.51
C LYS A 76 -6.33 20.83 -15.98
N GLY A 77 -6.32 21.46 -14.80
CA GLY A 77 -7.49 22.15 -14.23
C GLY A 77 -8.43 21.23 -13.44
N ASN A 78 -7.98 20.02 -13.09
CA ASN A 78 -8.66 19.13 -12.15
C ASN A 78 -7.69 18.57 -11.09
N ASP A 79 -6.51 19.20 -10.95
CA ASP A 79 -5.37 18.70 -10.19
C ASP A 79 -5.76 18.49 -8.71
N MET A 80 -6.49 19.45 -8.10
CA MET A 80 -6.99 19.37 -6.73
C MET A 80 -8.02 18.23 -6.55
N LYS A 81 -8.85 17.96 -7.55
CA LYS A 81 -9.83 16.88 -7.51
C LYS A 81 -9.16 15.50 -7.56
N GLU A 82 -8.17 15.34 -8.44
CA GLU A 82 -7.35 14.12 -8.51
C GLU A 82 -6.51 13.93 -7.25
N LEU A 83 -6.02 15.02 -6.65
CA LEU A 83 -5.32 15.00 -5.35
C LEU A 83 -6.23 14.48 -4.23
N MET A 84 -7.42 15.07 -4.07
CA MET A 84 -8.38 14.64 -3.04
C MET A 84 -8.83 13.20 -3.24
N LYS A 85 -8.98 12.75 -4.49
CA LYS A 85 -9.29 11.37 -4.82
C LYS A 85 -8.13 10.42 -4.48
N GLY A 86 -6.90 10.78 -4.84
CA GLY A 86 -5.70 10.03 -4.49
C GLY A 86 -5.52 9.90 -2.98
N PHE A 87 -5.72 10.98 -2.24
CA PHE A 87 -5.69 10.97 -0.76
C PHE A 87 -6.82 10.14 -0.15
N SER A 88 -8.04 10.22 -0.68
CA SER A 88 -9.15 9.41 -0.19
C SER A 88 -8.86 7.91 -0.34
N ILE A 89 -8.35 7.50 -1.50
CA ILE A 89 -7.95 6.11 -1.77
C ILE A 89 -6.77 5.71 -0.88
N LEU A 90 -5.78 6.58 -0.72
CA LEU A 90 -4.64 6.34 0.17
C LEU A 90 -5.09 6.16 1.62
N ASN A 91 -6.01 6.99 2.11
CA ASN A 91 -6.56 6.90 3.47
C ASN A 91 -7.38 5.63 3.70
N GLN A 92 -8.17 5.21 2.72
CA GLN A 92 -8.86 3.92 2.76
C GLN A 92 -7.86 2.76 2.77
N GLY A 93 -6.81 2.85 1.96
CA GLY A 93 -5.68 1.92 1.97
C GLY A 93 -5.05 1.85 3.36
N PHE A 94 -4.65 2.97 3.95
CA PHE A 94 -4.10 3.01 5.31
C PHE A 94 -5.03 2.42 6.37
N THR A 95 -6.32 2.72 6.30
CA THR A 95 -7.31 2.15 7.23
C THR A 95 -7.35 0.62 7.12
N PHE A 96 -7.33 0.10 5.89
CA PHE A 96 -7.25 -1.34 5.64
C PHE A 96 -5.93 -1.94 6.18
N VAL A 97 -4.79 -1.29 5.90
CA VAL A 97 -3.47 -1.74 6.38
C VAL A 97 -3.42 -1.77 7.90
N LEU A 98 -3.93 -0.74 8.59
CA LEU A 98 -3.98 -0.69 10.05
C LEU A 98 -4.85 -1.81 10.61
N GLY A 99 -6.04 -2.02 10.04
CA GLY A 99 -6.93 -3.12 10.43
C GLY A 99 -6.29 -4.50 10.23
N ALA A 100 -5.68 -4.73 9.07
CA ALA A 100 -4.99 -5.98 8.75
C ALA A 100 -3.78 -6.22 9.67
N THR A 101 -3.02 -5.18 9.99
CA THR A 101 -1.86 -5.27 10.89
C THR A 101 -2.28 -5.59 12.32
N LEU A 102 -3.34 -4.93 12.83
CA LEU A 102 -3.91 -5.24 14.15
C LEU A 102 -4.42 -6.67 14.20
N PHE A 103 -5.13 -7.11 13.17
CA PHE A 103 -5.60 -8.49 13.05
C PHE A 103 -4.45 -9.51 13.09
N LEU A 104 -3.38 -9.27 12.32
CA LEU A 104 -2.18 -10.11 12.35
C LEU A 104 -1.55 -10.19 13.74
N GLN A 105 -1.38 -9.06 14.42
CA GLN A 105 -0.79 -9.02 15.76
C GLN A 105 -1.63 -9.82 16.76
N ILE A 106 -2.96 -9.74 16.67
CA ILE A 106 -3.88 -10.53 17.50
C ILE A 106 -3.71 -12.03 17.20
N MET A 107 -3.65 -12.42 15.92
CA MET A 107 -3.48 -13.83 15.53
C MET A 107 -2.14 -14.41 16.00
N ILE A 108 -1.06 -13.65 15.85
CA ILE A 108 0.27 -14.04 16.34
C ILE A 108 0.24 -14.21 17.86
N LEU A 109 -0.38 -13.26 18.59
CA LEU A 109 -0.52 -13.35 20.05
C LEU A 109 -1.31 -14.58 20.48
N ILE A 110 -2.41 -14.90 19.78
CA ILE A 110 -3.22 -16.09 20.05
C ILE A 110 -2.40 -17.37 19.82
N GLY A 111 -1.63 -17.45 18.74
CA GLY A 111 -0.73 -18.59 18.48
C GLY A 111 0.25 -18.80 19.62
N TYR A 112 0.93 -17.72 20.07
CA TYR A 112 1.82 -17.76 21.24
C TYR A 112 1.14 -18.20 22.53
N LEU A 113 -0.11 -17.78 22.77
CA LEU A 113 -0.85 -18.13 23.99
C LEU A 113 -1.37 -19.58 23.99
N LEU A 114 -1.55 -20.17 22.81
CA LEU A 114 -2.13 -21.51 22.65
C LEU A 114 -1.09 -22.60 22.36
N ASP A 115 0.21 -22.26 22.28
CA ASP A 115 1.29 -23.16 21.84
C ASP A 115 0.97 -23.84 20.48
N ILE A 116 0.38 -23.08 19.56
CA ILE A 116 0.08 -23.49 18.18
C ILE A 116 1.02 -22.77 17.22
#